data_AF-A0A0R2SW46-F1
#
_entry.id   AF-A0A0R2SW46-F1
#
_cell.length_a   1.000
_cell.length_b   1.000
_cell.length_c   1.000
_cell.angle_alpha   90.00
_cell.angle_beta   90.00
_cell.angle_gamma   90.00
#
_symmetry.space_group_name_H-M   'P 1'
#
loop_
_entity.id
_entity.type
_entity.pdbx_description
1 polymer ?
#
loop_
_entity_poly.entity_id
_entity_poly.type
_entity_poly.pdbx_seq_one_letter_code
_entity_poly.pdbx_strand_id
1 'polypeptide(L)' 'MNKLFAFSLTLLVSNISLGQENETAKKDSTQVLSEVVVSAHQLFGSKFRAKNRTGAAYYMDQEELQKFNITDINRTLRSV' A
#
# COMPACT_ATOMS: atom_id res chain seq x y z
N MET A 1 33.15 -64.61 7.80
CA MET A 1 33.10 -63.42 6.91
C MET A 1 31.70 -62.81 6.80
N ASN A 2 30.63 -63.60 6.71
CA ASN A 2 29.28 -63.08 6.43
C ASN A 2 28.71 -62.14 7.53
N LYS A 3 29.07 -62.34 8.80
CA LYS A 3 28.63 -61.46 9.90
C LYS A 3 29.32 -60.09 9.89
N LEU A 4 30.59 -60.04 9.50
CA LEU A 4 31.35 -58.79 9.32
C LEU A 4 30.82 -58.00 8.11
N PHE A 5 30.44 -58.70 7.04
CA PHE A 5 29.81 -58.08 5.87
C PHE A 5 28.43 -57.48 6.20
N ALA A 6 27.60 -58.21 6.95
CA ALA A 6 26.31 -57.70 7.43
C ALA A 6 26.47 -56.47 8.35
N PHE A 7 27.48 -56.47 9.22
CA PHE A 7 27.79 -55.33 10.07
C PHE A 7 28.20 -54.09 9.25
N SER A 8 29.06 -54.28 8.25
CA SER A 8 29.46 -53.20 7.34
C SER A 8 28.29 -52.64 6.53
N LEU A 9 27.34 -53.48 6.11
CA LEU A 9 26.15 -53.05 5.39
C LEU A 9 25.22 -52.24 6.28
N THR A 10 25.09 -52.63 7.55
CA THR A 10 24.27 -51.91 8.54
C THR A 10 24.84 -50.52 8.82
N LEU A 11 26.18 -50.40 8.89
CA LEU A 11 26.87 -49.13 9.07
C LEU A 11 26.71 -48.18 7.87
N LEU A 12 26.60 -48.73 6.65
CA LEU A 12 26.42 -47.92 5.44
C LEU A 12 25.01 -47.31 5.38
N VAL A 13 23.99 -48.09 5.76
CA VAL A 13 22.59 -47.64 5.75
C VAL A 13 22.32 -46.55 6.79
N SER A 14 22.97 -46.59 7.96
CA SER A 14 22.79 -45.56 9.00
C SER A 14 23.29 -44.17 8.60
N ASN A 15 24.23 -44.07 7.64
CA ASN A 15 24.73 -42.78 7.18
C ASN A 15 23.77 -42.07 6.20
N ILE A 16 22.89 -42.81 5.51
CA ILE A 16 21.94 -42.24 4.54
C ILE A 16 20.84 -41.43 5.26
N SER A 17 20.44 -41.84 6.48
CA SER A 17 19.40 -41.16 7.25
C SER A 17 19.84 -39.84 7.88
N LEU A 18 21.15 -39.58 8.00
CA LEU A 18 21.69 -38.37 8.63
C LEU A 18 21.90 -37.21 7.65
N GLY A 19 21.80 -37.45 6.34
CA GLY A 19 22.10 -36.47 5.28
C GLY A 19 20.91 -35.70 4.72
N GLN A 20 19.68 -35.93 5.19
CA GLN A 20 18.51 -35.18 4.74
C GLN A 20 18.27 -33.95 5.63
N GLU A 21 19.00 -32.88 5.37
CA GLU A 21 18.60 -31.54 5.79
C GLU A 21 17.48 -31.07 4.85
N ASN A 22 16.24 -31.10 5.36
CA ASN A 22 15.14 -30.45 4.67
C ASN A 22 15.33 -28.94 4.84
N GLU A 23 16.04 -28.30 3.92
CA GLU A 23 16.02 -26.83 3.82
C GLU A 23 14.59 -26.41 3.48
N THR A 24 13.83 -26.11 4.52
CA THR A 24 12.56 -25.42 4.40
C THR A 24 12.89 -23.97 4.05
N ALA A 25 13.06 -23.71 2.75
CA ALA A 25 13.22 -22.36 2.24
C ALA A 25 12.12 -21.49 2.84
N LYS A 26 12.52 -20.55 3.71
CA LYS A 26 11.62 -19.71 4.47
C LYS A 26 10.83 -18.86 3.48
N LYS A 27 9.58 -19.24 3.21
CA LYS A 27 8.70 -18.47 2.32
C LYS A 27 8.50 -17.09 2.92
N ASP A 28 8.71 -16.06 2.11
CA ASP A 28 8.49 -14.67 2.51
C ASP A 28 7.01 -14.44 2.85
N SER A 29 6.75 -13.51 3.76
CA SER A 29 5.39 -13.18 4.19
C SER A 29 4.67 -12.38 3.12
N THR A 30 3.49 -12.83 2.69
CA THR A 30 2.60 -12.01 1.86
C THR A 30 1.68 -11.18 2.76
N GLN A 31 1.56 -9.88 2.46
CA GLN A 31 0.70 -8.97 3.22
C GLN A 31 -0.62 -8.77 2.46
N VAL A 32 -1.74 -9.02 3.13
CA VAL A 32 -3.07 -8.73 2.60
C VAL A 32 -3.37 -7.26 2.84
N LEU A 33 -3.33 -6.46 1.79
CA LEU A 33 -3.68 -5.04 1.83
C LEU A 33 -5.20 -4.86 1.81
N SER A 34 -5.73 -4.13 2.78
CA SER A 34 -7.15 -3.74 2.79
C SER A 34 -7.41 -2.67 1.74
N GLU A 35 -8.52 -2.80 1.01
CA GLU A 35 -8.96 -1.78 0.07
C GLU A 35 -9.29 -0.48 0.82
N VAL A 36 -8.69 0.62 0.38
CA VAL A 36 -9.00 1.96 0.88
C VAL A 36 -9.90 2.66 -0.12
N VAL A 37 -11.19 2.72 0.20
CA VAL A 37 -12.16 3.49 -0.60
C VAL A 37 -12.00 4.97 -0.27
N VAL A 38 -11.41 5.74 -1.20
CA VAL A 38 -11.33 7.19 -1.09
C VAL A 38 -12.70 7.78 -1.36
N SER A 39 -13.49 7.96 -0.30
CA SER A 39 -14.73 8.72 -0.39
C SER A 39 -14.39 10.19 -0.57
N ALA A 40 -14.72 10.73 -1.74
CA ALA A 40 -14.71 12.16 -2.01
C ALA A 40 -15.78 12.84 -1.13
N HIS A 41 -15.49 12.95 0.17
CA HIS A 41 -16.22 13.84 1.06
C HIS A 41 -16.11 15.22 0.44
N GLN A 42 -17.20 15.65 -0.19
CA GLN A 42 -17.45 16.94 -0.84
C GLN A 42 -16.22 17.85 -0.77
N LEU A 43 -15.41 17.86 -1.85
CA LEU A 43 -14.25 18.74 -2.01
C LEU A 43 -14.61 20.21 -1.75
N PHE A 44 -15.89 20.53 -1.81
CA PHE A 44 -16.47 21.79 -1.39
C PHE A 44 -17.25 21.55 -0.10
N GLY A 45 -16.54 21.65 1.03
CA GLY A 45 -17.19 21.78 2.33
C GLY A 45 -18.19 22.94 2.24
N SER A 46 -19.38 22.73 2.81
CA SER A 46 -20.41 23.76 3.02
C SER A 46 -19.77 25.14 3.25
N LYS A 47 -20.38 26.21 2.72
CA LYS A 47 -19.93 27.62 2.79
C LYS A 47 -19.36 28.10 4.15
N PHE A 48 -19.62 27.36 5.23
CA PHE A 48 -19.21 27.62 6.61
C PHE A 48 -17.92 26.93 7.10
N ARG A 49 -17.26 26.07 6.33
CA ARG A 49 -16.06 25.31 6.76
C ARG A 49 -14.75 25.66 6.05
N ALA A 50 -14.62 26.87 5.52
CA ALA A 50 -13.38 27.38 4.90
C ALA A 50 -12.21 27.63 5.89
N LYS A 51 -12.30 27.19 7.15
CA LYS A 51 -11.19 27.29 8.12
C LYS A 51 -10.20 26.13 8.02
N ASN A 52 -10.61 24.99 7.44
CA ASN A 52 -9.72 23.85 7.16
C ASN A 52 -9.62 23.64 5.65
N ARG A 53 -8.91 24.55 4.96
CA ARG A 53 -8.51 24.36 3.56
C ARG A 53 -7.67 23.10 3.46
N THR A 54 -8.13 22.12 2.68
CA THR A 54 -7.18 21.24 1.99
C THR A 54 -6.38 22.16 1.07
N GLY A 55 -5.05 22.19 1.22
CA GLY A 55 -4.18 23.29 0.76
C GLY A 55 -4.15 23.60 -0.75
N ALA A 56 -4.99 22.96 -1.55
CA ALA A 56 -5.07 23.14 -3.00
C ALA A 56 -6.46 23.56 -3.52
N ALA A 57 -7.47 23.76 -2.65
CA ALA A 57 -8.81 24.19 -3.07
C ALA A 57 -9.11 25.64 -2.62
N TYR A 58 -9.54 26.48 -3.56
CA TYR A 58 -9.98 27.86 -3.32
C TYR A 58 -11.49 27.99 -3.58
N TYR A 59 -12.20 28.63 -2.65
CA TYR A 59 -13.61 29.01 -2.82
C TYR A 59 -13.69 30.52 -3.04
N MET A 60 -14.39 30.92 -4.10
CA MET A 60 -14.60 32.34 -4.43
C MET A 60 -16.08 32.66 -4.24
N ASP A 61 -16.39 33.72 -3.49
CA ASP A 61 -17.77 34.11 -3.21
C ASP A 61 -18.35 34.99 -4.34
N GLN A 62 -19.67 35.08 -4.41
CA GLN A 62 -20.38 35.87 -5.42
C GLN A 62 -20.05 37.37 -5.31
N GLU A 63 -19.88 37.90 -4.09
CA GLU A 63 -19.46 39.29 -3.87
C GLU A 63 -18.05 39.54 -4.42
N GLU A 64 -17.14 38.58 -4.30
CA GLU A 64 -15.78 38.68 -4.86
C GLU A 64 -15.80 38.66 -6.39
N LEU A 65 -16.58 37.75 -6.99
CA LEU A 65 -16.77 37.69 -8.45
C LEU A 65 -17.32 39.02 -9.00
N GLN A 66 -18.26 39.64 -8.29
CA GLN A 66 -18.87 40.91 -8.68
C GLN A 66 -17.91 42.10 -8.47
N LYS A 67 -17.19 42.16 -7.34
CA LYS A 67 -16.25 43.25 -7.03
C LYS A 67 -15.18 43.41 -8.11
N PHE A 68 -14.72 42.29 -8.65
CA PHE A 68 -13.71 42.29 -9.69
C PHE A 68 -14.31 42.28 -11.10
N ASN A 69 -15.63 42.45 -11.29
CA ASN A 69 -16.32 42.38 -12.60
C ASN A 69 -15.92 41.14 -13.41
N ILE A 70 -15.75 39.99 -12.76
CA ILE A 70 -15.34 38.76 -13.43
C ILE A 70 -16.56 38.20 -14.18
N THR A 71 -16.49 38.24 -15.50
CA THR A 71 -17.54 37.75 -16.40
C THR A 71 -17.18 36.43 -17.06
N ASP A 72 -15.94 35.96 -16.90
CA ASP A 72 -15.39 34.79 -17.58
C ASP A 72 -14.57 33.92 -16.62
N ILE A 73 -14.72 32.60 -16.76
CA ILE A 73 -14.09 31.61 -15.87
C ILE A 73 -12.56 31.58 -15.97
N ASN A 74 -11.97 31.89 -17.13
CA ASN A 74 -10.52 31.92 -17.27
C ASN A 74 -9.92 33.08 -16.48
N ARG A 75 -10.62 34.21 -16.40
CA ARG A 75 -10.22 35.32 -15.56
C ARG A 75 -10.35 34.99 -14.07
N THR A 76 -11.38 34.24 -13.68
CA THR A 76 -11.49 33.68 -12.32
C THR A 76 -10.28 32.83 -11.98
N LEU A 77 -9.95 31.84 -12.83
CA LEU A 77 -8.87 30.88 -12.57
C LEU A 77 -7.46 31.50 -12.61
N ARG A 78 -7.27 32.64 -13.27
CA ARG A 78 -6.00 33.38 -13.27
C ARG A 78 -5.80 34.24 -12.02
N SER A 79 -6.88 34.54 -11.30
CA SER A 79 -6.85 35.43 -10.12
C SER A 79 -6.60 34.71 -8.79
N VAL A 80 -6.64 33.37 -8.80
CA VAL A 80 -6.44 32.50 -7.64
C VAL A 80 -5.01 32.01 -7.53
#